data_AF-A0A8T6QFV0-F1
#
_entry.id   AF-A0A8T6QFV0-F1
#
_cell.length_a   1.000
_cell.length_b   1.000
_cell.length_c   1.000
_cell.angle_alpha   90.00
_cell.angle_beta   90.00
_cell.angle_gamma   90.00
#
_symmetry.space_group_name_H-M   'P 1'
#
loop_
_entity.id
_entity.type
_entity.pdbx_description
1 polymer ?
#
loop_
_entity_poly.entity_id
_entity_poly.type
_entity_poly.pdbx_seq_one_letter_code
_entity_poly.pdbx_strand_id
1 'polypeptide(L)'
;MQKINFYRNRVAINVLAKDIANAREIFDAAEGHAVIGVLSAQFSSVDEGIQEVKRWMAEIPSISVGLGAGDPAQYYKAAMIAAQIHPAHVNQTFTGCGFAAGALAATGGEQTHVNALVSPTGTPGEVLISTGVSSSQGTPARVSCDTAVRMMLDMGAHAAKFFPMGGERSLPELYALATTAARNGMTPVSYTHL
;
A
#
# COMPACT_ATOMS: atom_id res chain seq x y z
N MET A 1 -3.36 -9.70 16.51
CA MET A 1 -3.51 -8.55 15.61
C MET A 1 -2.16 -8.30 14.95
N GLN A 2 -2.11 -8.19 13.62
CA GLN A 2 -0.84 -7.95 12.92
C GLN A 2 -0.43 -6.48 12.98
N LYS A 3 0.87 -6.21 12.84
CA LYS A 3 1.43 -4.86 12.81
C LYS A 3 2.71 -4.82 11.99
N ILE A 4 3.02 -3.66 11.42
CA ILE A 4 4.33 -3.43 10.79
C ILE A 4 5.37 -3.21 11.89
N ASN A 5 6.45 -3.98 11.86
CA ASN A 5 7.58 -3.81 12.77
C ASN A 5 8.66 -2.96 12.11
N PHE A 6 8.67 -1.65 12.37
CA PHE A 6 9.66 -0.75 11.77
C PHE A 6 11.02 -0.83 12.48
N TYR A 7 12.09 -1.06 11.70
CA TYR A 7 13.46 -0.96 12.17
C TYR A 7 13.71 0.44 12.74
N ARG A 8 14.06 0.49 14.05
CA ARG A 8 14.27 1.72 14.83
C ARG A 8 13.13 2.74 14.71
N ASN A 9 11.88 2.28 14.52
CA ASN A 9 10.71 3.12 14.28
C ASN A 9 10.81 3.97 12.99
N ARG A 10 11.55 3.53 11.97
CA ARG A 10 11.80 4.32 10.75
C ARG A 10 11.48 3.60 9.45
N VAL A 11 11.92 2.36 9.28
CA VAL A 11 11.90 1.67 7.97
C VAL A 11 11.44 0.24 8.13
N ALA A 12 10.61 -0.24 7.20
CA ALA A 12 10.32 -1.65 6.99
C ALA A 12 10.34 -1.92 5.48
N ILE A 13 10.74 -3.12 5.07
CA ILE A 13 10.71 -3.51 3.67
C ILE A 13 9.35 -4.14 3.32
N ASN A 14 8.82 -3.85 2.14
CA ASN A 14 7.62 -4.52 1.61
C ASN A 14 8.02 -5.34 0.39
N VAL A 15 7.90 -6.66 0.50
CA VAL A 15 8.42 -7.62 -0.49
C VAL A 15 7.42 -8.75 -0.73
N LEU A 16 7.41 -9.28 -1.95
CA LEU A 16 6.60 -10.45 -2.28
C LEU A 16 7.31 -11.73 -1.83
N ALA A 17 6.54 -12.76 -1.51
CA ALA A 17 7.04 -14.11 -1.31
C ALA A 17 6.28 -15.07 -2.23
N LYS A 18 6.98 -16.08 -2.75
CA LYS A 18 6.38 -17.08 -3.65
C LYS A 18 5.54 -18.12 -2.91
N ASP A 19 5.83 -18.38 -1.65
CA ASP A 19 5.15 -19.32 -0.76
C ASP A 19 5.45 -18.98 0.72
N ILE A 20 4.81 -19.67 1.66
CA ILE A 20 4.99 -19.43 3.11
C ILE A 20 6.41 -19.77 3.58
N ALA A 21 7.07 -20.78 3.03
CA ALA A 21 8.44 -21.13 3.44
C ALA A 21 9.39 -19.98 3.10
N ASN A 22 9.31 -19.45 1.88
CA ASN A 22 10.06 -18.28 1.45
C ASN A 22 9.67 -17.02 2.24
N ALA A 23 8.41 -16.87 2.61
CA ALA A 23 7.96 -15.76 3.46
C ALA A 23 8.64 -15.77 4.83
N ARG A 24 8.81 -16.96 5.45
CA ARG A 24 9.54 -17.11 6.71
C ARG A 24 11.01 -16.76 6.53
N GLU A 25 11.66 -17.29 5.50
CA GLU A 25 13.06 -16.97 5.19
C GLU A 25 13.29 -15.47 5.03
N ILE A 26 12.41 -14.78 4.29
CA ILE A 26 12.48 -13.33 4.10
C ILE A 26 12.26 -12.59 5.42
N PHE A 27 11.25 -13.00 6.21
CA PHE A 27 10.91 -12.34 7.47
C PHE A 27 12.05 -12.49 8.49
N ASP A 28 12.65 -13.66 8.59
CA ASP A 28 13.80 -13.95 9.45
C ASP A 28 15.04 -13.17 8.98
N ALA A 29 15.33 -13.15 7.68
CA ALA A 29 16.45 -12.39 7.11
C ALA A 29 16.30 -10.86 7.30
N ALA A 30 15.07 -10.37 7.38
CA ALA A 30 14.76 -8.98 7.70
C ALA A 30 14.74 -8.69 9.21
N GLU A 31 15.07 -9.67 10.07
CA GLU A 31 14.95 -9.57 11.54
C GLU A 31 13.54 -9.13 11.98
N GLY A 32 12.53 -9.57 11.23
CA GLY A 32 11.14 -9.21 11.42
C GLY A 32 10.75 -7.80 10.95
N HIS A 33 11.65 -7.05 10.31
CA HIS A 33 11.42 -5.69 9.80
C HIS A 33 10.89 -5.67 8.35
N ALA A 34 9.98 -6.59 8.05
CA ALA A 34 9.36 -6.75 6.75
C ALA A 34 7.83 -6.83 6.83
N VAL A 35 7.19 -6.54 5.70
CA VAL A 35 5.78 -6.82 5.45
C VAL A 35 5.70 -7.65 4.18
N ILE A 36 5.11 -8.85 4.28
CA ILE A 36 5.11 -9.82 3.19
C ILE A 36 3.84 -9.66 2.34
N GLY A 37 4.05 -9.39 1.06
CA GLY A 37 2.97 -9.15 0.11
C GLY A 37 2.28 -10.43 -0.36
N VAL A 38 0.95 -10.48 -0.20
CA VAL A 38 0.07 -11.50 -0.78
C VAL A 38 -0.91 -10.81 -1.73
N LEU A 39 -0.99 -11.27 -2.98
CA LEU A 39 -1.64 -10.52 -4.06
C LEU A 39 -3.10 -10.94 -4.27
N SER A 40 -4.04 -10.00 -4.12
CA SER A 40 -5.46 -10.24 -4.37
C SER A 40 -5.78 -10.61 -5.82
N ALA A 41 -4.92 -10.22 -6.78
CA ALA A 41 -5.05 -10.65 -8.18
C ALA A 41 -4.97 -12.18 -8.37
N GLN A 42 -4.38 -12.92 -7.41
CA GLN A 42 -4.24 -14.37 -7.50
C GLN A 42 -5.52 -15.12 -7.12
N PHE A 43 -6.51 -14.44 -6.52
CA PHE A 43 -7.73 -15.06 -6.03
C PHE A 43 -8.91 -14.76 -6.95
N SER A 44 -9.79 -15.74 -7.15
CA SER A 44 -11.01 -15.58 -7.93
C SER A 44 -12.07 -14.76 -7.18
N SER A 45 -12.05 -14.77 -5.85
CA SER A 45 -13.05 -14.12 -4.99
C SER A 45 -12.46 -13.51 -3.72
N VAL A 46 -13.28 -12.74 -3.00
CA VAL A 46 -12.93 -12.20 -1.67
C VAL A 46 -12.79 -13.34 -0.65
N ASP A 47 -13.71 -14.31 -0.65
CA ASP A 47 -13.70 -15.43 0.29
C ASP A 47 -12.47 -16.32 0.16
N GLU A 48 -12.07 -16.63 -1.07
CA GLU A 48 -10.83 -17.35 -1.35
C GLU A 48 -9.62 -16.57 -0.82
N GLY A 49 -9.58 -15.26 -1.08
CA GLY A 49 -8.52 -14.40 -0.57
C GLY A 49 -8.49 -14.31 0.95
N ILE A 50 -9.65 -14.29 1.62
CA ILE A 50 -9.73 -14.33 3.08
C ILE A 50 -9.13 -15.63 3.61
N GLN A 51 -9.52 -16.78 3.05
CA GLN A 51 -9.02 -18.08 3.48
C GLN A 51 -7.50 -18.18 3.29
N GLU A 52 -7.01 -17.77 2.13
CA GLU A 52 -5.60 -17.84 1.82
C GLU A 52 -4.80 -16.86 2.68
N VAL A 53 -5.18 -15.58 2.76
CA VAL A 53 -4.41 -14.62 3.57
C VAL A 53 -4.45 -15.01 5.05
N LYS A 54 -5.56 -15.56 5.56
CA LYS A 54 -5.62 -16.10 6.93
C LYS A 54 -4.61 -17.24 7.16
N ARG A 55 -4.43 -18.13 6.17
CA ARG A 55 -3.41 -19.20 6.20
C ARG A 55 -2.00 -18.61 6.30
N TRP A 56 -1.71 -17.55 5.56
CA TRP A 56 -0.42 -16.85 5.63
C TRP A 56 -0.20 -16.14 6.96
N MET A 57 -1.23 -15.46 7.48
CA MET A 57 -1.17 -14.74 8.75
C MET A 57 -0.94 -15.63 9.97
N ALA A 58 -1.33 -16.91 9.88
CA ALA A 58 -1.03 -17.89 10.93
C ALA A 58 0.47 -18.14 11.10
N GLU A 59 1.25 -17.90 10.04
CA GLU A 59 2.67 -18.26 9.97
C GLU A 59 3.59 -17.04 9.90
N ILE A 60 3.09 -15.92 9.40
CA ILE A 60 3.87 -14.71 9.14
C ILE A 60 3.26 -13.55 9.94
N PRO A 61 4.01 -12.90 10.85
CA PRO A 61 3.45 -11.86 11.74
C PRO A 61 3.00 -10.55 11.07
N SER A 62 3.43 -10.31 9.82
CA SER A 62 3.26 -9.03 9.12
C SER A 62 2.95 -9.26 7.65
N ILE A 63 1.66 -9.25 7.30
CA ILE A 63 1.17 -9.41 5.93
C ILE A 63 0.73 -8.07 5.33
N SER A 64 1.02 -7.91 4.05
CA SER A 64 0.57 -6.82 3.19
C SER A 64 -0.36 -7.37 2.11
N VAL A 65 -1.66 -7.11 2.19
CA VAL A 65 -2.56 -7.44 1.08
C VAL A 65 -2.27 -6.48 -0.08
N GLY A 66 -1.90 -7.02 -1.23
CA GLY A 66 -1.47 -6.26 -2.41
C GLY A 66 -2.45 -6.40 -3.56
N LEU A 67 -2.55 -5.37 -4.41
CA LEU A 67 -3.38 -5.42 -5.63
C LEU A 67 -2.83 -6.44 -6.64
N GLY A 68 -1.53 -6.37 -6.90
CA GLY A 68 -0.84 -7.01 -8.04
C GLY A 68 -0.51 -5.97 -9.10
N ALA A 69 0.78 -5.61 -9.21
CA ALA A 69 1.27 -4.56 -10.12
C ALA A 69 0.55 -3.18 -10.05
N GLY A 70 -0.17 -2.89 -8.96
CA GLY A 70 -0.97 -1.67 -8.84
C GLY A 70 -2.28 -1.69 -9.64
N ASP A 71 -2.76 -2.86 -10.08
CA ASP A 71 -4.00 -3.00 -10.85
C ASP A 71 -5.21 -2.42 -10.08
N PRO A 72 -5.83 -1.33 -10.58
CA PRO A 72 -6.95 -0.71 -9.91
C PRO A 72 -8.18 -1.61 -9.83
N ALA A 73 -8.35 -2.59 -10.74
CA ALA A 73 -9.50 -3.50 -10.71
C ALA A 73 -9.55 -4.34 -9.41
N GLN A 74 -8.41 -4.50 -8.73
CA GLN A 74 -8.32 -5.28 -7.50
C GLN A 74 -8.63 -4.49 -6.23
N TYR A 75 -8.89 -3.18 -6.32
CA TYR A 75 -9.04 -2.30 -5.15
C TYR A 75 -10.08 -2.83 -4.15
N TYR A 76 -11.26 -3.22 -4.65
CA TYR A 76 -12.35 -3.74 -3.85
C TYR A 76 -11.97 -5.05 -3.15
N LYS A 77 -11.37 -5.98 -3.90
CA LYS A 77 -11.00 -7.30 -3.39
C LYS A 77 -9.95 -7.17 -2.28
N ALA A 78 -8.90 -6.38 -2.51
CA ALA A 78 -7.87 -6.14 -1.50
C ALA A 78 -8.44 -5.47 -0.23
N ALA A 79 -9.33 -4.48 -0.39
CA ALA A 79 -9.96 -3.79 0.74
C ALA A 79 -10.86 -4.73 1.56
N MET A 80 -11.71 -5.52 0.89
CA MET A 80 -12.65 -6.42 1.58
C MET A 80 -11.94 -7.61 2.24
N ILE A 81 -10.89 -8.15 1.63
CA ILE A 81 -10.01 -9.12 2.29
C ILE A 81 -9.45 -8.48 3.57
N ALA A 82 -8.81 -7.31 3.46
CA ALA A 82 -8.19 -6.65 4.60
C ALA A 82 -9.19 -6.32 5.72
N ALA A 83 -10.39 -5.87 5.38
CA ALA A 83 -11.47 -5.59 6.34
C ALA A 83 -11.88 -6.83 7.14
N GLN A 84 -11.84 -8.02 6.55
CA GLN A 84 -12.26 -9.23 7.27
C GLN A 84 -11.20 -9.82 8.19
N ILE A 85 -9.91 -9.62 7.88
CA ILE A 85 -8.79 -10.33 8.52
C ILE A 85 -7.76 -9.43 9.21
N HIS A 86 -7.82 -8.11 9.00
CA HIS A 86 -6.99 -7.10 9.67
C HIS A 86 -5.47 -7.38 9.57
N PRO A 87 -4.90 -7.41 8.34
CA PRO A 87 -3.48 -7.61 8.11
C PRO A 87 -2.66 -6.40 8.64
N ALA A 88 -1.33 -6.51 8.66
CA ALA A 88 -0.49 -5.37 9.04
C ALA A 88 -0.64 -4.19 8.06
N HIS A 89 -0.87 -4.48 6.78
CA HIS A 89 -0.88 -3.49 5.71
C HIS A 89 -1.83 -3.88 4.58
N VAL A 90 -2.37 -2.89 3.87
CA VAL A 90 -3.09 -3.06 2.62
C VAL A 90 -2.65 -2.00 1.60
N ASN A 91 -2.41 -2.45 0.37
CA ASN A 91 -2.11 -1.55 -0.74
C ASN A 91 -3.41 -1.09 -1.41
N GLN A 92 -3.51 0.21 -1.69
CA GLN A 92 -4.66 0.76 -2.40
C GLN A 92 -4.27 1.77 -3.46
N THR A 93 -5.17 1.96 -4.42
CA THR A 93 -5.13 3.09 -5.34
C THR A 93 -5.44 4.38 -4.58
N PHE A 94 -5.21 5.54 -5.21
CA PHE A 94 -5.54 6.82 -4.60
C PHE A 94 -7.03 6.91 -4.23
N THR A 95 -7.92 6.48 -5.14
CA THR A 95 -9.37 6.51 -4.91
C THR A 95 -9.88 5.34 -4.06
N GLY A 96 -9.13 4.25 -3.97
CA GLY A 96 -9.49 3.07 -3.19
C GLY A 96 -9.09 3.15 -1.72
N CYS A 97 -8.15 4.02 -1.33
CA CYS A 97 -7.67 4.08 0.05
C CYS A 97 -8.77 4.50 1.04
N GLY A 98 -9.62 5.47 0.67
CA GLY A 98 -10.77 5.86 1.49
C GLY A 98 -11.80 4.75 1.68
N PHE A 99 -12.07 3.98 0.61
CA PHE A 99 -12.91 2.80 0.69
C PHE A 99 -12.34 1.76 1.66
N ALA A 100 -11.05 1.46 1.55
CA ALA A 100 -10.39 0.51 2.46
C ALA A 100 -10.38 0.99 3.90
N ALA A 101 -10.07 2.26 4.16
CA ALA A 101 -10.09 2.84 5.50
C ALA A 101 -11.48 2.73 6.15
N GLY A 102 -12.54 3.07 5.41
CA GLY A 102 -13.92 2.91 5.89
C GLY A 102 -14.31 1.45 6.15
N ALA A 103 -13.96 0.52 5.25
CA ALA A 103 -14.25 -0.90 5.42
C ALA A 103 -13.52 -1.51 6.63
N LEU A 104 -12.27 -1.10 6.87
CA LEU A 104 -11.49 -1.49 8.04
C LEU A 104 -12.14 -0.94 9.32
N ALA A 105 -12.53 0.33 9.35
CA ALA A 105 -13.20 0.92 10.51
C ALA A 105 -14.53 0.22 10.84
N ALA A 106 -15.31 -0.16 9.82
CA ALA A 106 -16.58 -0.88 10.01
C ALA A 106 -16.41 -2.27 10.65
N THR A 107 -15.20 -2.82 10.67
CA THR A 107 -14.88 -4.17 11.14
C THR A 107 -13.91 -4.19 12.32
N GLY A 108 -13.49 -3.04 12.84
CA GLY A 108 -12.51 -2.93 13.93
C GLY A 108 -11.04 -3.14 13.51
N GLY A 109 -10.74 -2.94 12.22
CA GLY A 109 -9.44 -3.16 11.59
C GLY A 109 -8.57 -1.90 11.44
N GLU A 110 -8.87 -0.80 12.14
CA GLU A 110 -8.25 0.53 11.97
C GLU A 110 -6.73 0.56 12.15
N GLN A 111 -6.16 -0.48 12.77
CA GLN A 111 -4.72 -0.63 12.98
C GLN A 111 -3.99 -1.14 11.73
N THR A 112 -4.72 -1.57 10.70
CA THR A 112 -4.15 -1.95 9.40
C THR A 112 -3.65 -0.71 8.67
N HIS A 113 -2.37 -0.67 8.32
CA HIS A 113 -1.83 0.46 7.56
C HIS A 113 -2.32 0.46 6.11
N VAL A 114 -2.92 1.57 5.68
CA VAL A 114 -3.41 1.77 4.30
C VAL A 114 -2.46 2.71 3.56
N ASN A 115 -1.95 2.31 2.39
CA ASN A 115 -1.26 3.24 1.49
C ASN A 115 -2.19 3.75 0.37
N ALA A 116 -1.78 4.80 -0.32
CA ALA A 116 -2.48 5.37 -1.47
C ALA A 116 -1.52 5.55 -2.66
N LEU A 117 -1.80 4.87 -3.76
CA LEU A 117 -0.97 4.87 -4.96
C LEU A 117 -1.05 6.20 -5.72
N VAL A 118 0.11 6.84 -5.89
CA VAL A 118 0.35 7.96 -6.80
C VAL A 118 1.50 7.67 -7.74
N SER A 119 1.50 8.29 -8.91
CA SER A 119 2.51 8.05 -9.94
C SER A 119 3.35 9.28 -10.25
N PRO A 120 4.61 9.11 -10.69
CA PRO A 120 5.42 10.21 -11.21
C PRO A 120 4.75 10.89 -12.41
N THR A 121 5.15 12.13 -12.64
CA THR A 121 4.60 13.01 -13.66
C THR A 121 5.66 13.54 -14.62
N GLY A 122 6.93 13.40 -14.25
CA GLY A 122 8.09 14.05 -14.85
C GLY A 122 8.44 15.39 -14.20
N THR A 123 7.66 15.86 -13.21
CA THR A 123 7.78 17.18 -12.60
C THR A 123 7.89 17.07 -11.08
N PRO A 124 9.05 17.38 -10.47
CA PRO A 124 9.19 17.37 -9.02
C PRO A 124 8.19 18.30 -8.33
N GLY A 125 7.50 17.76 -7.31
CA GLY A 125 6.43 18.47 -6.61
C GLY A 125 5.02 18.24 -7.18
N GLU A 126 4.90 17.50 -8.28
CA GLU A 126 3.62 17.10 -8.89
C GLU A 126 3.49 15.57 -8.90
N VAL A 127 2.29 15.06 -8.60
CA VAL A 127 1.96 13.64 -8.68
C VAL A 127 0.66 13.41 -9.45
N LEU A 128 0.55 12.23 -10.07
CA LEU A 128 -0.68 11.76 -10.70
C LEU A 128 -1.53 11.01 -9.68
N ILE A 129 -2.76 11.45 -9.47
CA ILE A 129 -3.72 10.84 -8.50
C ILE A 129 -4.85 10.06 -9.18
N SER A 130 -4.99 10.13 -10.50
CA SER A 130 -6.01 9.40 -11.27
C SER A 130 -5.66 7.91 -11.44
N THR A 131 -5.47 7.20 -10.32
CA THR A 131 -4.95 5.82 -10.26
C THR A 131 -6.02 4.76 -9.95
N GLY A 132 -7.29 5.17 -9.85
CA GLY A 132 -8.45 4.28 -9.69
C GLY A 132 -8.97 3.67 -10.99
N VAL A 133 -9.99 2.82 -10.86
CA VAL A 133 -10.57 2.04 -11.99
C VAL A 133 -11.03 2.98 -13.11
N SER A 134 -11.99 3.87 -12.83
CA SER A 134 -12.50 4.80 -13.82
C SER A 134 -11.53 5.95 -14.11
N SER A 135 -10.91 6.52 -13.07
CA SER A 135 -10.03 7.69 -13.22
C SER A 135 -8.81 7.41 -14.10
N SER A 136 -8.28 6.18 -14.09
CA SER A 136 -7.12 5.80 -14.91
C SER A 136 -7.40 5.74 -16.41
N GLN A 137 -8.68 5.70 -16.81
CA GLN A 137 -9.10 5.69 -18.21
C GLN A 137 -9.44 7.09 -18.73
N GLY A 138 -9.48 8.08 -17.84
CA GLY A 138 -9.85 9.46 -18.16
C GLY A 138 -8.65 10.38 -18.34
N THR A 139 -8.92 11.69 -18.30
CA THR A 139 -7.87 12.71 -18.31
C THR A 139 -6.98 12.58 -17.06
N PRO A 140 -5.65 12.50 -17.20
CA PRO A 140 -4.71 12.43 -16.08
C PRO A 140 -4.89 13.57 -15.08
N ALA A 141 -5.16 13.25 -13.82
CA ALA A 141 -5.29 14.23 -12.75
C ALA A 141 -3.93 14.47 -12.08
N ARG A 142 -3.24 15.52 -12.54
CA ARG A 142 -1.95 15.99 -12.02
C ARG A 142 -2.19 17.06 -10.96
N VAL A 143 -1.63 16.88 -9.77
CA VAL A 143 -1.80 17.81 -8.64
C VAL A 143 -0.49 17.98 -7.90
N SER A 144 -0.40 19.04 -7.08
CA SER A 144 0.76 19.21 -6.20
C SER A 144 0.88 18.05 -5.19
N CYS A 145 2.10 17.72 -4.77
CA CYS A 145 2.34 16.75 -3.69
C CYS A 145 1.57 17.13 -2.41
N ASP A 146 1.44 18.43 -2.11
CA ASP A 146 0.75 18.89 -0.89
C ASP A 146 -0.74 18.58 -0.96
N THR A 147 -1.37 18.91 -2.10
CA THR A 147 -2.77 18.56 -2.38
C THR A 147 -3.00 17.05 -2.27
N ALA A 148 -2.16 16.25 -2.92
CA ALA A 148 -2.29 14.80 -2.88
C ALA A 148 -2.15 14.24 -1.46
N VAL A 149 -1.14 14.67 -0.69
CA VAL A 149 -0.92 14.20 0.69
C VAL A 149 -2.09 14.58 1.59
N ARG A 150 -2.61 15.80 1.51
CA ARG A 150 -3.78 16.22 2.30
C ARG A 150 -5.01 15.38 1.98
N MET A 151 -5.30 15.17 0.70
CA MET A 151 -6.42 14.31 0.29
C MET A 151 -6.24 12.86 0.78
N MET A 152 -5.02 12.33 0.77
CA MET A 152 -4.73 11.00 1.33
C MET A 152 -5.03 10.95 2.83
N LEU A 153 -4.66 11.98 3.59
CA LEU A 153 -4.96 12.09 5.02
C LEU A 153 -6.48 12.17 5.26
N ASP A 154 -7.19 12.98 4.47
CA ASP A 154 -8.66 13.11 4.55
C ASP A 154 -9.36 11.76 4.29
N MET A 155 -8.78 10.94 3.41
CA MET A 155 -9.26 9.59 3.11
C MET A 155 -8.77 8.52 4.11
N GLY A 156 -8.02 8.88 5.15
CA GLY A 156 -7.52 7.94 6.16
C GLY A 156 -6.36 7.06 5.70
N ALA A 157 -5.64 7.45 4.65
CA ALA A 157 -4.41 6.76 4.28
C ALA A 157 -3.24 7.17 5.19
N HIS A 158 -2.36 6.21 5.44
CA HIS A 158 -1.19 6.36 6.32
C HIS A 158 0.09 6.67 5.53
N ALA A 159 0.09 6.34 4.24
CA ALA A 159 1.28 6.37 3.41
C ALA A 159 0.97 6.70 1.95
N ALA A 160 1.85 7.47 1.31
CA ALA A 160 1.88 7.53 -0.15
C ALA A 160 2.62 6.30 -0.69
N LYS A 161 2.09 5.69 -1.75
CA LYS A 161 2.80 4.67 -2.55
C LYS A 161 3.20 5.26 -3.89
N PHE A 162 4.49 5.56 -4.04
CA PHE A 162 5.04 6.11 -5.27
C PHE A 162 5.35 5.00 -6.28
N PHE A 163 4.52 4.87 -7.30
CA PHE A 163 4.60 3.77 -8.26
C PHE A 163 4.05 4.15 -9.65
N PRO A 164 4.69 3.70 -10.75
CA PRO A 164 6.00 3.05 -10.81
C PRO A 164 7.14 4.06 -10.63
N MET A 165 8.19 3.71 -9.88
CA MET A 165 9.34 4.61 -9.65
C MET A 165 10.32 4.62 -10.83
N GLY A 166 10.46 3.51 -11.55
CA GLY A 166 11.35 3.43 -12.71
C GLY A 166 12.83 3.59 -12.36
N GLY A 167 13.26 3.03 -11.23
CA GLY A 167 14.62 3.15 -10.70
C GLY A 167 14.94 4.55 -10.19
N GLU A 168 16.14 5.04 -10.47
CA GLU A 168 16.62 6.34 -9.97
C GLU A 168 16.09 7.55 -10.74
N ARG A 169 15.39 7.34 -11.87
CA ARG A 169 14.93 8.41 -12.77
C ARG A 169 14.02 9.42 -12.10
N SER A 170 13.16 8.96 -11.19
CA SER A 170 12.21 9.81 -10.47
C SER A 170 12.65 10.14 -9.04
N LEU A 171 13.96 10.06 -8.71
CA LEU A 171 14.46 10.44 -7.39
C LEU A 171 14.10 11.88 -6.99
N PRO A 172 14.21 12.90 -7.87
CA PRO A 172 13.80 14.26 -7.51
C PRO A 172 12.31 14.38 -7.20
N GLU A 173 11.46 13.64 -7.92
CA GLU A 173 10.01 13.59 -7.68
C GLU A 173 9.69 12.90 -6.36
N LEU A 174 10.32 11.74 -6.09
CA LEU A 174 10.18 11.03 -4.83
C LEU A 174 10.64 11.87 -3.64
N TYR A 175 11.76 12.58 -3.77
CA TYR A 175 12.26 13.49 -2.72
C TYR A 175 11.26 14.60 -2.42
N ALA A 176 10.66 15.20 -3.46
CA ALA A 176 9.63 16.24 -3.28
C ALA A 176 8.38 15.69 -2.58
N LEU A 177 7.90 14.50 -2.97
CA LEU A 177 6.79 13.82 -2.32
C LEU A 177 7.11 13.47 -0.86
N ALA A 178 8.27 12.88 -0.59
CA ALA A 178 8.68 12.48 0.75
C ALA A 178 8.86 13.67 1.69
N THR A 179 9.46 14.76 1.20
CA THR A 179 9.58 16.02 1.95
C THR A 179 8.21 16.60 2.29
N THR A 180 7.27 16.55 1.34
CA THR A 180 5.91 17.07 1.53
C THR A 180 5.09 16.20 2.48
N ALA A 181 5.20 14.87 2.37
CA ALA A 181 4.59 13.92 3.29
C ALA A 181 5.06 14.15 4.73
N ALA A 182 6.38 14.25 4.94
CA ALA A 182 6.96 14.52 6.26
C ALA A 182 6.47 15.85 6.86
N ARG A 183 6.40 16.92 6.07
CA ARG A 183 5.89 18.23 6.51
C ARG A 183 4.43 18.20 6.95
N ASN A 184 3.62 17.35 6.33
CA ASN A 184 2.19 17.19 6.66
C ASN A 184 1.92 16.06 7.68
N GLY A 185 2.96 15.45 8.26
CA GLY A 185 2.81 14.39 9.27
C GLY A 185 2.45 13.01 8.72
N MET A 186 2.50 12.81 7.39
CA MET A 186 2.30 11.50 6.78
C MET A 186 3.60 10.68 6.83
N THR A 187 3.58 9.56 7.55
CA THR A 187 4.66 8.58 7.56
C THR A 187 4.10 7.15 7.66
N PRO A 188 4.61 6.17 6.89
CA PRO A 188 5.76 6.21 5.97
C PRO A 188 5.43 6.59 4.51
N VAL A 189 6.44 6.85 3.67
CA VAL A 189 6.30 6.83 2.19
C VAL A 189 6.83 5.49 1.69
N SER A 190 6.01 4.77 0.93
CA SER A 190 6.37 3.51 0.29
C SER A 190 6.69 3.72 -1.19
N TYR A 191 7.68 3.01 -1.72
CA TYR A 191 8.04 3.02 -3.13
C TYR A 191 8.33 1.61 -3.61
N THR A 192 8.23 1.36 -4.91
CA THR A 192 8.49 0.05 -5.51
C THR A 192 9.35 0.22 -6.76
N HIS A 193 10.45 -0.53 -6.82
CA HIS A 193 11.56 -0.35 -7.77
C HIS A 193 11.35 -0.92 -9.18
N LEU A 194 10.14 -1.38 -9.53
CA LEU A 194 9.87 -1.98 -10.85
C LEU A 194 10.28 -1.07 -12.01
#